data_AF-A0A7S3AMQ0-F1
#
_entry.id   AF-A0A7S3AMQ0-F1
#
_cell.length_a   1.000
_cell.length_b   1.000
_cell.length_c   1.000
_cell.angle_alpha   90.00
_cell.angle_beta   90.00
_cell.angle_gamma   90.00
#
_symmetry.space_group_name_H-M   'P 1'
#
loop_
_entity.id
_entity.type
_entity.pdbx_description
1 polymer ?
#
loop_
_entity_poly.entity_id
_entity_poly.type
_entity_poly.pdbx_seq_one_letter_code
_entity_poly.pdbx_strand_id
1 'polypeptide(L)'
;EVASQSGSLARGALHALEHALLTLAPLVVSCDPADLGCQCTRRPGDTHAERILLFERRAGGIGIAEPLLDGIAPLLQASVQRLSGCGCSSGCPACVQMPGCGEYNEGLDKHGALTIARWLLSPQGGDAALVTVARGAPAAECTPCTSP
;
A
#
# COMPACT_ATOMS: atom_id res chain seq x y z
N GLU A 1 12.45 26.47 -17.32
CA GLU A 1 12.69 25.02 -17.17
C GLU A 1 11.92 24.52 -15.96
N VAL A 2 10.87 23.72 -16.17
CA VAL A 2 10.07 23.07 -15.11
C VAL A 2 9.94 21.62 -15.54
N ALA A 3 10.89 20.79 -15.12
CA ALA A 3 10.87 19.37 -15.36
C ALA A 3 10.90 18.64 -14.02
N SER A 4 10.00 17.66 -13.87
CA SER A 4 10.17 16.50 -12.97
C SER A 4 9.93 16.71 -11.47
N GLN A 5 8.68 16.96 -11.04
CA GLN A 5 8.28 16.77 -9.63
C GLN A 5 7.09 15.82 -9.43
N SER A 6 6.35 15.46 -10.49
CA SER A 6 5.14 14.64 -10.38
C SER A 6 5.40 13.18 -9.97
N GLY A 7 6.58 12.62 -10.27
CA GLY A 7 6.90 11.22 -9.96
C GLY A 7 7.26 10.94 -8.49
N SER A 8 7.88 11.90 -7.81
CA SER A 8 8.31 11.74 -6.41
C SER A 8 7.12 11.79 -5.43
N LEU A 9 6.19 12.73 -5.65
CA LEU A 9 4.98 12.88 -4.83
C LEU A 9 4.05 11.66 -4.96
N ALA A 10 3.88 11.13 -6.17
CA ALA A 10 3.10 9.90 -6.37
C ALA A 10 3.72 8.70 -5.63
N ARG A 11 5.05 8.62 -5.56
CA ARG A 11 5.76 7.53 -4.86
C ARG A 11 5.56 7.61 -3.35
N GLY A 12 5.82 8.77 -2.74
CA GLY A 12 5.62 8.95 -1.30
C GLY A 12 4.18 8.69 -0.87
N ALA A 13 3.21 9.05 -1.72
CA ALA A 13 1.79 8.83 -1.48
C ALA A 13 1.41 7.34 -1.54
N LEU A 14 1.83 6.61 -2.58
CA LEU A 14 1.56 5.17 -2.66
C LEU A 14 2.25 4.39 -1.55
N HIS A 15 3.49 4.76 -1.19
CA HIS A 15 4.24 4.09 -0.14
C HIS A 15 3.59 4.31 1.24
N ALA A 16 3.15 5.52 1.55
CA ALA A 16 2.39 5.81 2.76
C ALA A 16 1.03 5.10 2.79
N LEU A 17 0.37 4.93 1.64
CA LEU A 17 -0.87 4.16 1.54
C LEU A 17 -0.61 2.66 1.75
N GLU A 18 0.47 2.11 1.20
CA GLU A 18 0.90 0.72 1.43
C GLU A 18 1.08 0.44 2.92
N HIS A 19 1.77 1.31 3.65
CA HIS A 19 1.94 1.18 5.11
C HIS A 19 0.59 1.16 5.84
N ALA A 20 -0.34 2.04 5.45
CA ALA A 20 -1.67 2.10 6.04
C ALA A 20 -2.46 0.81 5.75
N LEU A 21 -2.44 0.32 4.51
CA LEU A 21 -3.13 -0.90 4.10
C LEU A 21 -2.60 -2.13 4.85
N LEU A 22 -1.28 -2.33 4.90
CA LEU A 22 -0.69 -3.46 5.61
C LEU A 22 -0.99 -3.43 7.11
N THR A 23 -0.88 -2.25 7.73
CA THR A 23 -1.11 -2.09 9.18
C THR A 23 -2.58 -2.31 9.55
N LEU A 24 -3.51 -2.00 8.64
CA LEU A 24 -4.95 -2.08 8.88
C LEU A 24 -5.60 -3.37 8.34
N ALA A 25 -4.90 -4.16 7.53
CA ALA A 25 -5.42 -5.42 6.97
C ALA A 25 -6.03 -6.36 8.03
N PRO A 26 -5.45 -6.52 9.25
CA PRO A 26 -6.06 -7.36 10.29
C PRO A 26 -7.46 -6.93 10.75
N LEU A 27 -7.89 -5.70 10.44
CA LEU A 27 -9.25 -5.23 10.75
C LEU A 27 -10.32 -5.81 9.82
N VAL A 28 -9.93 -6.25 8.61
CA VAL A 28 -10.87 -6.71 7.57
C VAL A 28 -10.71 -8.19 7.25
N VAL A 29 -9.52 -8.75 7.48
CA VAL A 29 -9.22 -10.16 7.25
C VAL A 29 -8.44 -10.71 8.45
N SER A 30 -8.74 -11.95 8.85
CA SER A 30 -7.98 -12.63 9.90
C SER A 30 -6.61 -13.07 9.36
N CYS A 31 -5.58 -12.29 9.63
CA CYS A 31 -4.21 -12.56 9.20
C CYS A 31 -3.18 -12.15 10.26
N ASP A 32 -2.02 -12.81 10.25
CA ASP A 32 -0.82 -12.26 10.89
C ASP A 32 -0.21 -11.20 9.95
N PRO A 33 0.15 -10.00 10.43
CA PRO A 33 0.86 -9.00 9.63
C PRO A 33 2.12 -9.53 8.94
N ALA A 34 2.82 -10.50 9.55
CA ALA A 34 4.01 -11.10 8.97
C ALA A 34 3.73 -11.99 7.75
N ASP A 35 2.48 -12.43 7.55
CA ASP A 35 2.07 -13.22 6.40
C ASP A 35 1.67 -12.37 5.18
N LEU A 36 1.51 -11.05 5.35
CA LEU A 36 1.22 -10.12 4.26
C LEU A 36 2.45 -9.30 3.88
N GLY A 37 2.61 -9.11 2.58
CA GLY A 37 3.59 -8.23 1.97
C GLY A 37 2.90 -7.25 1.05
N CYS A 38 3.60 -6.16 0.75
CA CYS A 38 3.18 -5.22 -0.26
C CYS A 38 4.36 -4.84 -1.14
N GLN A 39 4.04 -4.40 -2.35
CA GLN A 39 4.97 -3.79 -3.26
C GLN A 39 4.25 -2.73 -4.08
N CYS A 40 4.82 -1.52 -4.14
CA CYS A 40 4.53 -0.62 -5.25
C CYS A 40 5.52 -0.88 -6.39
N THR A 41 5.01 -1.34 -7.54
CA THR A 41 5.84 -1.58 -8.72
C THR A 41 6.33 -0.23 -9.26
N ARG A 42 7.64 0.00 -9.39
CA ARG A 42 8.22 1.29 -9.84
C ARG A 42 9.61 1.17 -10.50
N ARG A 43 10.06 -0.03 -10.88
CA ARG A 43 11.37 -0.16 -11.56
C ARG A 43 11.27 0.39 -12.99
N PRO A 44 12.33 1.01 -13.54
CA PRO A 44 12.35 1.37 -14.95
C PRO A 44 12.06 0.13 -15.81
N GLY A 45 10.96 0.17 -16.58
CA GLY A 45 10.50 -0.97 -17.40
C GLY A 45 9.33 -1.77 -16.81
N ASP A 46 8.91 -1.49 -15.58
CA ASP A 46 7.69 -2.09 -15.02
C ASP A 46 6.43 -1.47 -15.64
N THR A 47 5.59 -2.30 -16.26
CA THR A 47 4.28 -1.93 -16.82
C THR A 47 3.22 -1.57 -15.75
N HIS A 48 3.53 -1.76 -14.47
CA HIS A 48 2.62 -1.55 -13.35
C HIS A 48 3.05 -0.41 -12.40
N ALA A 49 3.88 0.52 -12.90
CA ALA A 49 4.61 1.59 -12.19
C ALA A 49 3.82 2.49 -11.20
N GLU A 50 2.50 2.33 -11.10
CA GLU A 50 1.61 3.17 -10.30
C GLU A 50 0.62 2.34 -9.47
N ARG A 51 0.87 1.04 -9.24
CA ARG A 51 -0.04 0.13 -8.53
C ARG A 51 0.56 -0.35 -7.21
N ILE A 52 -0.30 -0.68 -6.26
CA ILE A 52 -0.03 -1.33 -4.99
C ILE A 52 -0.43 -2.80 -5.15
N LEU A 53 0.53 -3.70 -4.97
CA LEU A 53 0.29 -5.14 -4.91
C LEU A 53 0.36 -5.62 -3.47
N LEU A 54 -0.75 -6.08 -2.92
CA LEU A 54 -0.78 -6.85 -1.67
C LEU A 54 -0.62 -8.33 -2.00
N PHE A 55 0.20 -9.05 -1.25
CA PHE A 55 0.42 -10.47 -1.50
C PHE A 55 0.71 -11.24 -0.22
N GLU A 56 0.46 -12.54 -0.25
CA GLU A 56 0.81 -13.43 0.85
C GLU A 56 2.29 -13.78 0.78
N ARG A 57 3.06 -13.61 1.86
CA ARG A 57 4.52 -13.83 1.84
C ARG A 57 4.90 -15.31 1.70
N ARG A 58 3.98 -16.23 1.99
CA ARG A 58 4.23 -17.67 1.87
C ARG A 58 4.02 -18.15 0.44
N ALA A 59 5.01 -18.86 -0.09
CA ALA A 59 4.91 -19.47 -1.41
C ALA A 59 3.66 -20.37 -1.52
N GLY A 60 2.91 -20.23 -2.60
CA GLY A 60 1.63 -20.93 -2.81
C GLY A 60 0.41 -20.29 -2.13
N GLY A 61 0.60 -19.30 -1.26
CA GLY A 61 -0.48 -18.66 -0.50
C GLY A 61 -0.96 -19.49 0.70
N ILE A 62 -1.65 -18.84 1.62
CA ILE A 62 -2.27 -19.46 2.81
C ILE A 62 -3.76 -19.13 2.97
N GLY A 63 -4.37 -18.50 1.97
CA GLY A 63 -5.81 -18.21 1.92
C GLY A 63 -6.21 -16.83 2.45
N ILE A 64 -5.28 -15.89 2.61
CA ILE A 64 -5.58 -14.50 3.00
C ILE A 64 -6.00 -13.67 1.79
N ALA A 65 -5.43 -13.95 0.60
CA ALA A 65 -5.60 -13.10 -0.58
C ALA A 65 -7.06 -12.93 -1.03
N GLU A 66 -7.83 -14.02 -1.04
CA GLU A 66 -9.24 -14.03 -1.46
C GLU A 66 -10.12 -13.17 -0.53
N PRO A 67 -10.17 -13.41 0.79
CA PRO A 67 -10.94 -12.54 1.70
C PRO A 67 -10.39 -11.11 1.78
N LEU A 68 -9.08 -10.91 1.60
CA LEU A 68 -8.51 -9.57 1.53
C LEU A 68 -8.99 -8.81 0.29
N LEU A 69 -9.12 -9.48 -0.86
CA LEU A 69 -9.66 -8.90 -2.09
C LEU A 69 -11.12 -8.43 -1.88
N ASP A 70 -11.96 -9.28 -1.27
CA ASP A 70 -13.33 -8.92 -0.90
C ASP A 70 -13.37 -7.77 0.13
N GLY A 71 -12.34 -7.67 0.97
CA GLY A 71 -12.16 -6.66 2.02
C GLY A 71 -11.50 -5.35 1.58
N ILE A 72 -11.13 -5.15 0.30
CA ILE A 72 -10.39 -3.96 -0.14
C ILE A 72 -11.15 -2.66 0.11
N ALA A 73 -12.43 -2.61 -0.20
CA ALA A 73 -13.22 -1.38 0.01
C ALA A 73 -13.32 -1.02 1.52
N PRO A 74 -13.68 -1.94 2.44
CA PRO A 74 -13.58 -1.71 3.88
C PRO A 74 -12.18 -1.27 4.35
N LEU A 75 -11.12 -1.88 3.79
CA LEU A 75 -9.74 -1.55 4.14
C LEU A 75 -9.33 -0.13 3.72
N LEU A 76 -9.75 0.29 2.53
CA LEU A 76 -9.55 1.66 2.05
C LEU A 76 -10.34 2.66 2.90
N GLN A 77 -11.57 2.32 3.30
CA GLN A 77 -12.36 3.17 4.22
C GLN A 77 -11.66 3.32 5.58
N ALA A 78 -11.16 2.22 6.15
CA ALA A 78 -10.38 2.26 7.39
C ALA A 78 -9.10 3.11 7.23
N SER A 79 -8.42 2.99 6.09
CA SER A 79 -7.25 3.82 5.75
C SER A 79 -7.60 5.31 5.70
N VAL A 80 -8.68 5.70 5.01
CA VAL A 80 -9.15 7.09 4.97
C VAL A 80 -9.46 7.61 6.38
N GLN A 81 -10.16 6.83 7.20
CA GLN A 81 -10.47 7.21 8.59
C GLN A 81 -9.19 7.40 9.41
N ARG A 82 -8.23 6.48 9.31
CA ARG A 82 -6.96 6.56 10.04
C ARG A 82 -6.11 7.75 9.61
N LEU A 83 -5.96 7.97 8.30
CA LEU A 83 -5.15 9.05 7.74
C LEU A 83 -5.74 10.42 8.04
N SER A 84 -7.06 10.58 7.88
CA SER A 84 -7.73 11.86 8.15
C SER A 84 -7.95 12.15 9.64
N GLY A 85 -8.13 11.11 10.47
CA GLY A 85 -8.32 11.26 11.92
C GLY A 85 -7.03 11.43 12.72
N CYS A 86 -5.86 11.11 12.14
CA CYS A 86 -4.59 11.30 12.82
C CYS A 86 -4.18 12.78 12.83
N GLY A 87 -3.87 13.35 14.01
CA GLY A 87 -3.50 14.77 14.17
C GLY A 87 -2.06 15.15 13.75
N CYS A 88 -1.26 14.22 13.22
CA CYS A 88 0.10 14.54 12.77
C CYS A 88 0.13 15.30 11.43
N SER A 89 1.16 16.11 11.21
CA SER A 89 1.33 16.90 9.98
C SER A 89 2.02 16.13 8.85
N SER A 90 3.04 15.35 9.16
CA SER A 90 3.94 14.72 8.17
C SER A 90 3.80 13.20 8.06
N GLY A 91 3.04 12.57 8.96
CA GLY A 91 3.02 11.11 9.11
C GLY A 91 3.73 10.65 10.38
N CYS A 92 3.23 9.57 10.99
CA CYS A 92 3.77 9.02 12.23
C CYS A 92 3.49 7.51 12.35
N PRO A 93 4.00 6.82 13.39
CA PRO A 93 3.76 5.39 13.63
C PRO A 93 2.28 5.02 13.78
N ALA A 94 1.42 5.99 14.09
CA ALA A 94 0.00 5.74 14.22
C ALA A 94 -0.76 5.80 12.88
N CYS A 95 -0.16 6.24 11.76
CA CYS A 95 -0.92 6.37 10.50
C CYS A 95 -0.22 5.88 9.24
N VAL A 96 1.08 6.17 9.07
CA VAL A 96 1.78 5.87 7.80
C VAL A 96 3.17 5.32 8.00
N GLN A 97 3.71 5.22 9.21
CA GLN A 97 5.00 4.56 9.42
C GLN A 97 4.76 3.12 9.86
N MET A 98 5.55 2.19 9.31
CA MET A 98 5.50 0.79 9.69
C MET A 98 6.86 0.29 10.18
N PRO A 99 6.90 -0.56 11.21
CA PRO A 99 8.12 -1.30 11.57
C PRO A 99 8.57 -2.19 10.40
N GLY A 100 9.87 -2.24 10.14
CA GLY A 100 10.43 -3.09 9.08
C GLY A 100 10.33 -2.53 7.66
N CYS A 101 9.94 -1.26 7.48
CA CYS A 101 10.11 -0.54 6.21
C CYS A 101 11.61 -0.39 5.90
N GLY A 102 12.10 -1.01 4.83
CA GLY A 102 13.51 -0.93 4.42
C GLY A 102 13.87 0.32 3.63
N GLU A 103 12.93 1.22 3.39
CA GLU A 103 13.27 2.62 3.08
C GLU A 103 13.22 3.52 4.33
N TYR A 104 13.29 2.93 5.51
CA TYR A 104 13.42 3.65 6.79
C TYR A 104 12.31 4.67 7.06
N ASN A 105 11.12 4.45 6.49
CA ASN A 105 9.99 5.39 6.53
C ASN A 105 10.31 6.78 5.94
N GLU A 106 11.30 6.88 5.05
CA GLU A 106 11.66 8.13 4.38
C GLU A 106 10.72 8.43 3.19
N GLY A 107 10.48 9.73 2.95
CA GLY A 107 9.70 10.19 1.79
C GLY A 107 8.20 9.88 1.83
N LEU A 108 7.65 9.47 2.97
CA LEU A 108 6.22 9.18 3.12
C LEU A 108 5.38 10.46 2.97
N ASP A 109 4.32 10.38 2.15
CA ASP A 109 3.35 11.47 1.98
C ASP A 109 1.96 11.05 2.47
N LYS A 110 1.64 11.45 3.70
CA LYS A 110 0.33 11.23 4.32
C LYS A 110 -0.82 11.86 3.53
N HIS A 111 -0.65 13.08 3.01
CA HIS A 111 -1.73 13.81 2.35
C HIS A 111 -1.99 13.24 0.96
N GLY A 112 -0.92 12.89 0.25
CA GLY A 112 -1.01 12.14 -1.00
C GLY A 112 -1.70 10.79 -0.80
N ALA A 113 -1.32 10.01 0.22
CA ALA A 113 -1.96 8.74 0.54
C ALA A 113 -3.47 8.89 0.79
N LEU A 114 -3.88 9.89 1.55
CA LEU A 114 -5.29 10.19 1.81
C LEU A 114 -6.04 10.55 0.52
N THR A 115 -5.41 11.32 -0.36
CA THR A 115 -5.98 11.73 -1.65
C THR A 115 -6.21 10.51 -2.54
N ILE A 116 -5.22 9.63 -2.65
CA ILE A 116 -5.32 8.38 -3.43
C ILE A 116 -6.41 7.47 -2.84
N ALA A 117 -6.41 7.26 -1.52
CA ALA A 117 -7.39 6.39 -0.86
C ALA A 117 -8.84 6.88 -1.06
N ARG A 118 -9.08 8.20 -1.02
CA ARG A 118 -10.40 8.78 -1.31
C ARG A 118 -10.78 8.64 -2.79
N TRP A 119 -9.82 8.82 -3.68
CA TRP A 119 -10.06 8.65 -5.12
C TRP A 119 -10.46 7.21 -5.45
N LEU A 120 -9.80 6.20 -4.87
CA LEU A 120 -10.14 4.79 -5.04
C LEU A 120 -11.54 4.41 -4.55
N LEU A 121 -12.06 5.11 -3.54
CA LEU A 121 -13.43 4.92 -3.06
C LEU A 121 -14.48 5.69 -3.87
N SER A 122 -14.05 6.57 -4.77
CA SER A 122 -14.96 7.39 -5.59
C SER A 122 -15.44 6.61 -6.82
N PRO A 123 -16.68 6.82 -7.30
CA PRO A 123 -17.21 6.12 -8.48
C PRO A 123 -16.36 6.27 -9.75
N GLN A 124 -15.56 7.35 -9.83
CA GLN A 124 -14.67 7.66 -10.94
C GLN A 124 -13.31 6.96 -10.84
N GLY A 125 -12.92 6.48 -9.64
CA GLY A 125 -11.69 5.70 -9.40
C GLY A 125 -11.90 4.19 -9.52
N GLY A 126 -13.04 3.78 -10.09
CA GLY A 126 -13.49 2.38 -10.18
C GLY A 126 -12.68 1.47 -11.10
N ASP A 127 -11.52 1.89 -11.60
CA ASP A 127 -10.56 0.94 -12.14
C ASP A 127 -9.77 0.39 -10.96
N ALA A 128 -10.24 -0.74 -10.41
CA ALA A 128 -9.62 -1.53 -9.34
C ALA A 128 -8.18 -2.01 -9.66
N ALA A 129 -7.59 -1.45 -10.72
CA ALA A 129 -6.23 -1.62 -11.12
C ALA A 129 -5.23 -1.13 -10.06
N LEU A 130 -5.47 -0.04 -9.34
CA LEU A 130 -4.43 0.54 -8.49
C LEU A 130 -4.07 -0.33 -7.28
N VAL A 131 -4.99 -1.13 -6.74
CA VAL A 131 -4.71 -2.05 -5.63
C VAL A 131 -5.08 -3.46 -6.06
N THR A 132 -4.07 -4.30 -6.25
CA THR A 132 -4.24 -5.71 -6.62
C THR A 132 -3.84 -6.61 -5.46
N VAL A 133 -4.49 -7.77 -5.36
CA VAL A 133 -4.15 -8.79 -4.36
C VAL A 133 -3.71 -10.07 -5.05
N ALA A 134 -2.60 -10.66 -4.63
CA ALA A 134 -2.06 -11.89 -5.20
C ALA A 134 -1.88 -13.00 -4.14
N ARG A 135 -2.04 -14.25 -4.60
CA ARG A 135 -1.72 -15.44 -3.81
C ARG A 135 -0.24 -15.75 -3.89
N GLY A 136 0.37 -15.87 -2.72
CA GLY A 136 1.78 -16.17 -2.55
C GLY A 136 2.75 -15.09 -3.04
N ALA A 137 3.99 -15.18 -2.57
CA ALA A 137 5.02 -14.22 -2.94
C ALA A 137 5.37 -14.41 -4.43
N PRO A 138 5.45 -13.32 -5.21
CA PRO A 138 5.83 -13.39 -6.62
C PRO A 138 7.22 -14.03 -6.78
N ALA A 139 7.35 -14.94 -7.76
CA ALA A 139 8.41 -15.95 -7.82
C ALA A 139 9.83 -15.44 -8.17
N ALA A 140 10.01 -14.20 -8.66
CA ALA A 140 11.35 -13.76 -9.09
C ALA A 140 11.60 -12.24 -9.21
N GLU A 141 10.63 -11.35 -9.04
CA GLU A 141 10.81 -9.92 -9.41
C GLU A 141 10.80 -8.95 -8.22
N CYS A 142 10.54 -9.46 -7.02
CA CYS A 142 10.16 -8.62 -5.90
C CYS A 142 11.20 -8.77 -4.80
N THR A 143 12.18 -7.87 -4.80
CA THR A 143 12.90 -7.58 -3.56
C THR A 143 11.87 -6.91 -2.64
N PRO A 144 11.42 -7.55 -1.55
CA PRO A 144 10.52 -6.89 -0.63
C PRO A 144 11.26 -5.68 -0.05
N CYS A 145 10.54 -4.60 0.23
CA CYS A 145 11.10 -3.48 1.00
C CYS A 145 11.55 -3.93 2.40
N THR A 146 11.37 -5.19 2.80
CA THR A 146 11.88 -5.74 4.06
C THR A 146 13.27 -6.39 3.94
N SER A 147 13.93 -6.34 2.78
CA SER A 147 15.33 -6.76 2.68
C SER A 147 16.22 -5.71 3.37
N PRO A 148 17.13 -6.12 4.27
CA PRO A 148 18.02 -5.20 5.00
C PRO A 148 18.94 -4.41 4.08
#